data_AF-A0A7V4V8U1-F1
#
_entry.id   AF-A0A7V4V8U1-F1
#
_cell.length_a   1.000
_cell.length_b   1.000
_cell.length_c   1.000
_cell.angle_alpha   90.00
_cell.angle_beta   90.00
_cell.angle_gamma   90.00
#
_symmetry.space_group_name_H-M   'P 1'
#
loop_
_entity.id
_entity.type
_entity.pdbx_description
1 polymer ?
#
loop_
_entity_poly.entity_id
_entity_poly.type
_entity_poly.pdbx_seq_one_letter_code
_entity_poly.pdbx_strand_id
1 'polypeptide(L)' 'MNNLEKLKKIIRENEETLKNDFKIKKIAIFGSFARGKQKKNRDIDILIEFSEPVGFGFFSA' A
#
# COMPACT_ATOMS: atom_id res chain seq x y z
N MET A 1 -12.56 -11.43 10.36
CA MET A 1 -11.38 -10.63 9.95
C MET A 1 -11.82 -9.21 9.63
N ASN A 2 -11.24 -8.21 10.30
CA ASN A 2 -11.51 -6.81 9.99
C ASN A 2 -10.85 -6.40 8.64
N ASN A 3 -11.28 -5.27 8.06
CA ASN A 3 -10.78 -4.83 6.74
C ASN A 3 -9.27 -4.55 6.74
N LEU A 4 -8.72 -4.07 7.86
CA LEU A 4 -7.29 -3.77 8.00
C LEU A 4 -6.43 -5.03 7.94
N GLU A 5 -6.85 -6.10 8.61
CA GLU A 5 -6.15 -7.39 8.57
C GLU A 5 -6.22 -8.04 7.19
N LYS A 6 -7.36 -7.90 6.48
CA LYS A 6 -7.44 -8.32 5.06
C LYS A 6 -6.45 -7.57 4.19
N LEU A 7 -6.36 -6.24 4.33
CA LEU A 7 -5.44 -5.42 3.55
C LEU A 7 -3.98 -5.77 3.84
N LYS A 8 -3.61 -5.93 5.12
CA LYS A 8 -2.26 -6.39 5.50
C LYS A 8 -1.93 -7.75 4.91
N LYS A 9 -2.89 -8.68 4.86
CA LYS A 9 -2.70 -10.00 4.26
C LYS A 9 -2.39 -9.88 2.77
N ILE A 10 -3.18 -9.11 2.01
CA ILE A 10 -2.96 -8.88 0.58
C ILE A 10 -1.58 -8.26 0.34
N ILE A 11 -1.20 -7.24 1.13
CA ILE A 11 0.12 -6.61 1.01
C ILE A 11 1.25 -7.64 1.23
N ARG A 12 1.14 -8.48 2.25
CA ARG A 12 2.14 -9.53 2.54
C ARG A 12 2.20 -10.60 1.45
N GLU A 13 1.05 -11.01 0.93
CA GLU A 13 0.97 -12.00 -0.15
C GLU A 13 1.62 -11.51 -1.45
N ASN A 14 1.73 -10.19 -1.64
CA ASN A 14 2.33 -9.56 -2.81
C ASN A 14 3.68 -8.89 -2.50
N GLU A 15 4.29 -9.16 -1.33
CA GLU A 15 5.47 -8.44 -0.86
C GLU A 15 6.66 -8.54 -1.82
N GLU A 16 6.91 -9.73 -2.40
CA GLU A 16 7.99 -9.91 -3.38
C GLU A 16 7.78 -9.09 -4.65
N THR A 17 6.58 -9.13 -5.23
CA THR A 17 6.21 -8.32 -6.41
C THR A 17 6.35 -6.83 -6.12
N LEU A 18 5.81 -6.37 -4.99
CA LEU A 18 5.88 -4.96 -4.58
C LEU A 18 7.33 -4.50 -4.43
N LYS A 19 8.20 -5.35 -3.88
CA LYS A 19 9.61 -5.05 -3.70
C LYS A 19 10.41 -5.11 -5.01
N ASN A 20 10.24 -6.17 -5.79
CA ASN A 20 11.11 -6.45 -6.95
C ASN A 20 10.70 -5.64 -8.18
N ASP A 21 9.40 -5.52 -8.43
CA ASP A 21 8.88 -4.92 -9.67
C ASP A 21 8.58 -3.43 -9.47
N PHE A 22 8.08 -3.06 -8.29
CA PHE A 22 7.68 -1.68 -7.98
C PHE A 22 8.66 -0.95 -7.05
N LYS A 23 9.74 -1.61 -6.62
CA LYS A 23 10.79 -1.01 -5.78
C LYS A 23 10.24 -0.43 -4.49
N ILE A 24 9.20 -1.04 -3.93
CA ILE A 24 8.60 -0.61 -2.69
C ILE A 24 9.43 -1.15 -1.53
N LYS A 25 9.92 -0.24 -0.69
CA LYS A 25 10.65 -0.55 0.55
C LYS A 25 9.71 -0.68 1.73
N LYS A 26 8.70 0.18 1.82
CA LYS A 26 7.76 0.20 2.95
C LYS A 26 6.41 0.74 2.53
N ILE A 27 5.37 0.18 3.15
CA ILE A 27 3.98 0.63 3.01
C ILE A 27 3.45 1.01 4.38
N ALA A 28 2.87 2.19 4.50
CA ALA A 28 2.16 2.64 5.69
C ALA A 28 0.70 2.97 5.34
N ILE A 29 -0.23 2.41 6.10
CA ILE A 29 -1.66 2.71 5.95
C ILE A 29 -1.99 3.85 6.90
N PHE A 30 -2.60 4.92 6.40
CA PHE A 30 -2.89 6.10 7.20
C PHE A 30 -4.35 6.55 7.04
N GLY A 31 -4.65 7.75 7.52
CA GLY A 31 -5.95 8.38 7.32
C GLY A 31 -7.09 7.73 8.10
N SER A 32 -8.29 7.80 7.54
CA SER A 32 -9.51 7.33 8.20
C SER A 32 -9.53 5.82 8.41
N PHE A 33 -8.80 5.08 7.57
CA PHE A 33 -8.68 3.63 7.61
C PHE A 33 -7.86 3.15 8.82
N ALA A 34 -6.74 3.82 9.12
CA ALA A 34 -5.91 3.50 10.28
C ALA A 34 -6.63 3.73 11.63
N ARG A 35 -7.62 4.63 11.67
CA ARG A 35 -8.37 5.00 12.90
C ARG A 35 -9.61 4.15 13.17
N GLY A 36 -9.88 3.11 12.36
CA GLY A 36 -11.04 2.22 12.55
C GLY A 36 -12.40 2.87 12.33
N LYS A 37 -12.47 4.11 11.83
CA LYS A 37 -13.71 4.86 11.56
C LYS A 37 -14.21 4.69 10.11
N GLN A 38 -13.77 3.63 9.42
CA GLN A 38 -14.08 3.44 8.00
C GLN A 38 -15.57 3.11 7.82
N LYS A 39 -16.29 3.94 7.06
CA LYS A 39 -17.63 3.60 6.55
C LYS A 39 -17.49 2.64 5.36
N LYS A 40 -18.46 1.74 5.12
CA LYS A 40 -18.50 0.87 3.92
C LYS A 40 -18.31 1.73 2.66
N ASN A 41 -17.47 1.28 1.72
CA ASN A 41 -17.10 1.98 0.47
C ASN A 41 -16.33 3.31 0.63
N ARG A 42 -15.24 3.34 1.41
CA ARG A 42 -14.33 4.49 1.41
C ARG A 42 -12.91 4.12 1.02
N ASP A 43 -12.28 5.09 0.37
CA ASP A 43 -10.89 5.09 -0.11
C ASP A 43 -9.92 4.64 0.98
N ILE A 44 -8.82 4.02 0.54
CA ILE A 44 -7.73 3.54 1.40
C ILE A 44 -6.55 4.47 1.15
N ASP A 45 -6.15 5.21 2.19
CA ASP A 45 -5.00 6.09 2.14
C ASP A 45 -3.71 5.33 2.46
N ILE A 46 -2.77 5.29 1.52
CA ILE A 46 -1.51 4.53 1.64
C ILE A 46 -0.32 5.43 1.30
N LEU A 47 0.72 5.36 2.13
CA LEU A 47 2.00 6.01 1.90
C LEU A 47 3.05 4.94 1.55
N ILE A 48 3.85 5.22 0.53
CA ILE A 48 4.87 4.32 0.02
C ILE A 48 6.25 4.98 0.17
N GLU A 49 7.20 4.23 0.73
CA GLU A 49 8.62 4.51 0.66
C GLU A 49 9.23 3.59 -0.41
N PHE A 50 9.94 4.17 -1.37
CA PHE A 50 10.63 3.41 -2.41
C PHE A 50 12.07 3.08 -2.00
N SER A 51 12.60 1.96 -2.47
CA SER A 51 13.99 1.54 -2.21
C SER A 51 14.99 2.30 -3.07
N GLU A 52 14.55 2.90 -4.17
CA GLU A 52 15.36 3.67 -5.10
C GLU A 52 14.55 4.83 -5.69
N PRO A 53 15.20 5.84 -6.30
CA PRO A 53 14.51 6.96 -6.92
C PRO A 53 13.50 6.49 -7.98
N VAL A 54 12.29 7.02 -7.89
CA VAL A 54 11.23 6.75 -8.86
C VAL A 54 11.55 7.50 -10.15
N GLY A 55 11.86 6.77 -11.22
CA GLY A 55 12.17 7.33 -12.53
C GLY A 55 10.92 7.64 -13.37
N PHE A 56 11.13 8.18 -14.57
CA PHE A 56 10.05 8.47 -15.53
C PHE A 56 9.18 7.26 -15.88
N GLY A 57 9.71 6.04 -15.75
CA GLY A 57 8.97 4.79 -15.92
C GLY A 57 7.71 4.67 -15.06
N PHE A 58 7.62 5.43 -13.96
CA PHE A 58 6.42 5.50 -13.11
C PHE A 58 5.26 6.27 -13.74
N PHE A 59 5.54 7.25 -14.59
CA PHE A 59 4.53 8.09 -15.25
C PHE A 59 4.17 7.59 -16.65
N SER A 60 5.03 6.78 -17.26
CA SER A 60 4.79 6.15 -18.55
C SER A 60 4.09 4.80 -18.35
N ALA A 61 2.79 4.83 -18.03
CA ALA A 61 1.90 3.68 -18.15
C ALA A 61 1.29 3.62 -19.55
#